data_AF-A0A924RPF9-F1
#
_entry.id   AF-A0A924RPF9-F1
#
_cell.length_a   1.000
_cell.length_b   1.000
_cell.length_c   1.000
_cell.angle_alpha   90.00
_cell.angle_beta   90.00
_cell.angle_gamma   90.00
#
_symmetry.space_group_name_H-M   'P 1'
#
loop_
_entity.id
_entity.type
_entity.pdbx_description
1 polymer ?
#
loop_
_entity_poly.entity_id
_entity_poly.type
_entity_poly.pdbx_seq_one_letter_code
_entity_poly.pdbx_strand_id
1 'polypeptide(L)'
;MATVELTAANMSDASVERVWALLSDQASWADWGLWDSVTIDQPGTTDPNGVGLRKTLTFKRTASHEEVIAYDSLTYALSYRL
;
A
#
# COMPACT_ATOMS: atom_id res chain seq x y z
N MET A 1 -1.15 3.33 25.70
CA MET A 1 -0.32 4.02 24.68
C MET A 1 -1.13 5.16 24.12
N ALA A 2 -0.53 6.33 23.92
CA ALA A 2 -1.20 7.43 23.21
C ALA A 2 -1.12 7.17 21.70
N THR A 3 -2.22 7.44 20.99
CA THR A 3 -2.23 7.45 19.53
C THR A 3 -1.55 8.73 19.04
N VAL A 4 -0.65 8.61 18.06
CA VAL A 4 -0.03 9.74 17.36
C VAL A 4 -0.58 9.77 15.95
N GLU A 5 -1.06 10.93 15.51
CA GLU A 5 -1.54 11.17 14.15
C GLU A 5 -0.51 12.01 13.39
N LEU A 6 -0.12 11.55 12.20
CA LEU A 6 0.81 12.24 11.31
C LEU A 6 0.19 12.36 9.92
N THR A 7 0.27 13.54 9.32
CA THR A 7 -0.28 13.81 7.99
C THR A 7 0.83 14.29 7.06
N ALA A 8 0.89 13.69 5.86
CA ALA A 8 1.78 14.09 4.78
C ALA A 8 0.96 14.26 3.49
N ALA A 9 1.30 15.27 2.69
CA ALA A 9 0.67 15.54 1.41
C ALA A 9 1.72 15.96 0.38
N ASN A 10 1.49 15.59 -0.88
CA ASN A 10 2.32 16.00 -2.01
C ASN A 10 1.45 16.14 -3.27
N MET A 11 1.97 16.83 -4.28
CA MET A 11 1.29 17.03 -5.57
C MET A 11 2.04 16.32 -6.70
N SER A 12 1.29 15.91 -7.72
CA SER A 12 1.81 15.31 -8.95
C SER A 12 1.02 15.84 -10.14
N ASP A 13 1.68 16.01 -11.29
CA ASP A 13 1.03 16.36 -12.55
C ASP A 13 0.36 15.15 -13.24
N ALA A 14 0.58 13.94 -12.71
CA ALA A 14 -0.09 12.74 -13.22
C ALA A 14 -1.58 12.75 -12.87
N SER A 15 -2.40 12.12 -13.73
CA SER A 15 -3.82 11.95 -13.42
C SER A 15 -4.02 11.06 -12.19
N VAL A 16 -5.14 11.24 -11.48
CA VAL A 16 -5.45 10.47 -10.27
C VAL A 16 -5.55 8.97 -10.57
N GLU A 17 -6.06 8.60 -11.74
CA GLU A 17 -6.14 7.20 -12.19
C GLU A 17 -4.75 6.58 -12.30
N ARG A 18 -3.77 7.34 -12.79
CA ARG A 18 -2.40 6.86 -12.97
C ARG A 18 -1.68 6.72 -11.64
N VAL A 19 -1.89 7.66 -10.72
CA VAL A 19 -1.38 7.55 -9.34
C VAL A 19 -2.02 6.36 -8.64
N TRP A 20 -3.33 6.19 -8.77
CA TRP A 20 -4.05 5.06 -8.19
C TRP A 20 -3.57 3.72 -8.74
N ALA A 21 -3.40 3.58 -10.05
CA ALA A 21 -2.90 2.35 -10.65
C ALA A 21 -1.56 1.93 -10.04
N LEU A 22 -0.68 2.90 -9.73
CA LEU A 22 0.59 2.65 -9.08
C LEU A 22 0.45 2.30 -7.59
N LEU A 23 -0.35 3.08 -6.84
CA LEU A 23 -0.55 2.88 -5.40
C LEU A 23 -1.29 1.57 -5.09
N SER A 24 -2.28 1.22 -5.90
CA SER A 24 -3.10 0.03 -5.73
C SER A 24 -2.36 -1.26 -6.06
N ASP A 25 -1.36 -1.21 -6.95
CA ASP A 25 -0.46 -2.34 -7.25
C ASP A 25 0.62 -2.48 -6.18
N GLN A 26 0.29 -3.17 -5.09
CA GLN A 26 1.16 -3.25 -3.92
C GLN A 26 2.45 -4.02 -4.19
N ALA A 27 2.44 -4.98 -5.11
CA ALA A 27 3.62 -5.75 -5.45
C ALA A 27 4.69 -4.87 -6.12
N SER A 28 4.27 -3.86 -6.90
CA SER A 28 5.18 -2.94 -7.58
C SER A 28 5.92 -1.97 -6.64
N TRP A 29 5.54 -1.86 -5.37
CA TRP A 29 6.10 -0.85 -4.47
C TRP A 29 7.60 -1.01 -4.23
N ALA A 30 8.17 -2.20 -4.44
CA ALA A 30 9.61 -2.42 -4.40
C ALA A 30 10.35 -1.78 -5.60
N ASP A 31 9.68 -1.56 -6.72
CA ASP A 31 10.30 -1.07 -7.96
C ASP A 31 10.47 0.46 -7.98
N TRP A 32 9.68 1.18 -7.18
CA TRP A 32 9.66 2.65 -7.17
C TRP A 32 9.62 3.28 -5.77
N GLY A 33 9.32 2.49 -4.74
CA GLY A 33 9.28 2.93 -3.35
C GLY A 33 10.63 2.82 -2.66
N LEU A 34 10.61 2.96 -1.33
CA LEU A 34 11.81 2.84 -0.49
C LEU A 34 12.12 1.39 -0.08
N TRP A 35 11.27 0.43 -0.45
CA TRP A 35 11.34 -0.95 0.03
C TRP A 35 12.36 -1.78 -0.76
N ASP A 36 13.12 -2.63 -0.07
CA ASP A 36 14.03 -3.58 -0.71
C ASP A 36 13.26 -4.74 -1.36
N SER A 37 12.12 -5.12 -0.77
CA SER A 37 11.21 -6.12 -1.34
C SER A 37 9.78 -5.94 -0.85
N VAL A 38 8.82 -6.40 -1.65
CA VAL A 38 7.44 -6.60 -1.25
C VAL A 38 6.98 -7.99 -1.67
N THR A 39 6.52 -8.77 -0.70
CA THR A 39 5.96 -10.12 -0.92
C THR A 39 4.49 -10.11 -0.58
N ILE A 40 3.64 -10.56 -1.49
CA ILE A 40 2.23 -10.81 -1.21
C ILE A 40 2.11 -12.19 -0.55
N ASP A 41 1.83 -12.20 0.74
CA ASP A 41 1.68 -13.41 1.54
C ASP A 41 0.28 -14.02 1.36
N GLN A 42 -0.72 -13.16 1.16
CA GLN A 42 -2.10 -13.54 0.89
C GLN A 42 -2.74 -12.52 -0.06
N PRO A 43 -3.37 -12.94 -1.17
CA PRO A 43 -4.11 -12.03 -2.03
C PRO A 43 -5.37 -11.50 -1.33
N GLY A 44 -5.83 -10.32 -1.74
CA GLY A 44 -7.07 -9.72 -1.25
C GLY A 44 -8.31 -10.14 -2.05
N THR A 45 -9.44 -9.49 -1.76
CA THR A 45 -10.72 -9.75 -2.44
C THR A 45 -10.72 -9.39 -3.92
N THR A 46 -9.77 -8.58 -4.39
CA THR A 46 -9.61 -8.19 -5.80
C THR A 46 -8.23 -8.63 -6.26
N ASP A 47 -8.07 -9.93 -6.52
CA ASP A 47 -6.78 -10.57 -6.78
C ASP A 47 -5.85 -9.79 -7.74
N PRO A 48 -4.58 -9.48 -7.34
CA PRO A 48 -3.98 -9.79 -6.03
C PRO A 48 -4.32 -8.80 -4.92
N ASN A 49 -4.87 -7.64 -5.26
CA ASN A 49 -5.15 -6.50 -4.40
C ASN A 49 -6.47 -6.59 -3.61
N GLY A 50 -6.89 -5.48 -3.01
CA GLY A 50 -8.15 -5.37 -2.29
C GLY A 50 -8.06 -5.74 -0.82
N VAL A 51 -9.21 -5.69 -0.14
CA VAL A 51 -9.32 -5.94 1.30
C VAL A 51 -8.89 -7.38 1.62
N GLY A 52 -8.15 -7.56 2.71
CA GLY A 52 -7.62 -8.84 3.15
C GLY A 52 -6.31 -9.27 2.47
N LEU A 53 -5.77 -8.47 1.53
CA LEU A 53 -4.39 -8.65 1.07
C LEU A 53 -3.46 -8.53 2.28
N ARG A 54 -2.56 -9.50 2.43
CA ARG A 54 -1.45 -9.44 3.40
C ARG A 54 -0.13 -9.42 2.68
N LYS A 55 0.75 -8.53 3.10
CA LYS A 55 2.09 -8.38 2.52
C LYS A 55 3.16 -8.23 3.59
N THR A 56 4.36 -8.64 3.21
CA THR A 56 5.58 -8.37 3.95
C THR A 56 6.44 -7.42 3.13
N LEU A 57 6.75 -6.25 3.70
CA LEU A 57 7.67 -5.27 3.12
C LEU A 57 8.98 -5.28 3.89
N THR A 58 10.11 -5.29 3.19
CA THR A 58 11.42 -5.21 3.83
C THR A 58 12.10 -3.89 3.52
N PHE A 59 12.77 -3.32 4.53
CA PHE A 59 13.63 -2.16 4.38
C PHE A 59 14.83 -2.29 5.31
N LYS A 60 16.02 -2.42 4.73
CA LYS A 60 17.30 -2.63 5.42
C LYS A 60 17.23 -3.85 6.36
N ARG A 61 17.13 -3.59 7.67
CA ARG A 61 17.11 -4.64 8.72
C ARG A 61 15.73 -4.80 9.35
N THR A 62 14.71 -4.14 8.81
CA THR A 62 13.35 -4.12 9.34
C THR A 62 12.38 -4.72 8.34
N ALA A 63 11.31 -5.31 8.85
CA ALA A 63 10.18 -5.77 8.07
C ALA A 63 8.88 -5.19 8.64
N SER A 64 7.96 -4.89 7.74
CA SER A 64 6.58 -4.49 8.03
C SER A 64 5.66 -5.59 7.52
N HIS A 65 4.67 -5.97 8.33
CA HIS A 65 3.61 -6.88 7.92
C HIS A 65 2.32 -6.09 7.89
N GLU A 66 1.67 -6.02 6.74
CA GLU A 66 0.51 -5.15 6.57
C GLU A 66 -0.68 -5.93 6.00
N GLU A 67 -1.87 -5.56 6.45
CA GLU A 67 -3.14 -6.03 5.90
C GLU A 67 -3.95 -4.85 5.36
N VAL A 68 -4.45 -4.99 4.13
CA VAL A 68 -5.36 -4.00 3.53
C VAL A 68 -6.74 -4.12 4.15
N ILE A 69 -7.23 -3.04 4.72
CA ILE A 69 -8.53 -2.98 5.41
C ILE A 69 -9.57 -2.13 4.68
N ALA A 70 -9.13 -1.27 3.76
CA ALA A 70 -10.02 -0.54 2.86
C ALA A 70 -9.37 -0.42 1.48
N TYR A 71 -10.19 -0.62 0.44
CA TYR A 71 -9.81 -0.48 -0.95
C TYR A 71 -11.02 0.04 -1.72
N ASP A 72 -10.95 1.28 -2.18
CA ASP A 72 -12.01 1.94 -2.93
C ASP A 72 -11.44 2.58 -4.19
N SER A 73 -11.70 1.98 -5.34
CA SER A 73 -11.28 2.48 -6.65
C SER A 73 -12.12 3.64 -7.18
N LEU A 74 -13.27 3.93 -6.58
CA LEU A 74 -14.13 5.07 -6.98
C LEU A 74 -13.66 6.35 -6.31
N THR A 75 -13.22 6.26 -5.05
CA THR A 75 -12.70 7.41 -4.28
C THR A 75 -11.18 7.45 -4.18
N TYR A 76 -10.49 6.44 -4.73
CA TYR A 76 -9.04 6.28 -4.70
C TYR A 76 -8.47 6.21 -3.27
N ALA A 77 -9.20 5.53 -2.38
CA ALA A 77 -8.82 5.35 -1.00
C ALA A 77 -8.23 3.95 -0.76
N LEU A 78 -7.06 3.91 -0.12
CA LEU A 78 -6.38 2.70 0.31
C LEU A 78 -5.95 2.85 1.77
N SER A 79 -6.36 1.90 2.62
CA SER A 79 -5.96 1.86 4.03
C SER A 79 -5.42 0.49 4.39
N TYR A 80 -4.39 0.48 5.24
CA TYR A 80 -3.75 -0.72 5.75
C TYR A 80 -3.52 -0.62 7.26
N ARG A 81 -3.39 -1.78 7.90
CA ARG A 81 -2.97 -1.91 9.30
C ARG A 81 -1.71 -2.75 9.39
N LEU A 82 -0.85 -2.40 10.35
CA LEU A 82 0.34 -3.14 10.76
C LEU A 82 -0.02 -4.30 11.72
#